data_AF-A0A0R0LR55-F1
#
_entry.id   AF-A0A0R0LR55-F1
#
_cell.length_a   1.000
_cell.length_b   1.000
_cell.length_c   1.000
_cell.angle_alpha   90.00
_cell.angle_beta   90.00
_cell.angle_gamma   90.00
#
_symmetry.space_group_name_H-M   'P 1'
#
loop_
_entity.id
_entity.type
_entity.pdbx_description
1 polymer ?
#
loop_
_entity_poly.entity_id
_entity_poly.type
_entity_poly.pdbx_seq_one_letter_code
_entity_poly.pdbx_strand_id
1 'polypeptide(L)'
;NKNILEEQVKDVKNENILEEQVKDVENKNILEEQVKMHKIYSHKQQSENIFIKSTDNFSKFLSYSSLSVSSTISLSKYCFTISLILNHSIGIGAYLNILQKRIILNNNSFLLLTGYKSLNKLLNTNYKNNLQLGGYNVLKNEGTVHRRSVNSYHGIKEVFLWMIYSTFDCKT
;
A
#
# COMPACT_ATOMS: atom_id res chain seq x y z
N ASN A 1 -54.05 7.72 -70.91
CA ASN A 1 -54.22 8.14 -69.51
C ASN A 1 -54.00 7.06 -68.45
N LYS A 2 -54.34 5.78 -68.65
CA LYS A 2 -54.08 4.74 -67.63
C LYS A 2 -52.59 4.38 -67.45
N ASN A 3 -51.84 4.26 -68.54
CA ASN A 3 -50.44 3.78 -68.45
C ASN A 3 -49.47 4.78 -67.80
N ILE A 4 -49.69 6.09 -67.98
CA ILE A 4 -48.85 7.14 -67.38
C ILE A 4 -49.06 7.23 -65.86
N LEU A 5 -50.29 7.01 -65.40
CA LEU A 5 -50.61 6.99 -63.97
C LEU A 5 -50.04 5.74 -63.27
N GLU A 6 -49.99 4.59 -63.93
CA GLU A 6 -49.41 3.37 -63.35
C GLU A 6 -47.87 3.43 -63.24
N GLU A 7 -47.21 4.12 -64.16
CA GLU A 7 -45.76 4.33 -64.13
C GLU A 7 -45.37 5.32 -63.03
N GLN A 8 -46.07 6.45 -62.92
CA GLN A 8 -45.87 7.43 -61.84
C GLN A 8 -46.15 6.85 -60.44
N VAL A 9 -47.13 5.94 -60.31
CA VAL A 9 -47.42 5.27 -59.02
C VAL A 9 -46.34 4.26 -58.65
N LYS A 10 -45.67 3.62 -59.63
CA LYS A 10 -44.54 2.71 -59.37
C LYS A 10 -43.29 3.48 -58.94
N ASP A 11 -43.03 4.62 -59.56
CA ASP A 11 -41.88 5.46 -59.23
C ASP A 11 -42.00 6.05 -57.83
N VAL A 12 -43.20 6.57 -57.46
CA VAL A 12 -43.46 7.07 -56.11
C VAL A 12 -43.38 5.96 -55.05
N LYS A 13 -43.80 4.73 -55.37
CA LYS A 13 -43.65 3.59 -54.46
C LYS A 13 -42.19 3.19 -54.26
N ASN A 14 -41.38 3.22 -55.31
CA ASN A 14 -39.96 2.92 -55.23
C ASN A 14 -39.17 3.99 -54.46
N GLU A 15 -39.47 5.27 -54.65
CA GLU A 15 -38.88 6.35 -53.86
C GLU A 15 -39.22 6.22 -52.37
N ASN A 16 -40.46 5.90 -52.02
CA ASN A 16 -40.86 5.66 -50.63
C ASN A 16 -40.14 4.46 -50.00
N ILE A 17 -39.93 3.37 -50.76
CA ILE A 17 -39.20 2.18 -50.30
C ILE A 17 -37.71 2.52 -50.09
N LEU A 18 -37.12 3.31 -50.98
CA LEU A 18 -35.72 3.75 -50.86
C LEU A 18 -35.53 4.68 -49.65
N GLU A 19 -36.45 5.62 -49.40
CA GLU A 19 -36.40 6.47 -48.21
C GLU A 19 -36.55 5.68 -46.90
N GLU A 20 -37.43 4.67 -46.88
CA GLU A 20 -37.63 3.80 -45.72
C GLU A 20 -36.38 2.96 -45.44
N GLN A 21 -35.74 2.42 -46.49
CA GLN A 21 -34.47 1.68 -46.38
C GLN A 21 -33.30 2.58 -45.95
N VAL A 22 -33.23 3.83 -46.40
CA VAL A 22 -32.20 4.79 -45.98
C VAL A 22 -32.37 5.15 -44.50
N LYS A 23 -33.61 5.38 -44.04
CA LYS A 23 -33.92 5.61 -42.62
C LYS A 23 -33.56 4.43 -41.74
N ASP A 24 -33.76 3.20 -42.21
CA ASP A 24 -33.37 1.98 -41.49
C ASP A 24 -31.85 1.82 -41.39
N VAL A 25 -31.10 2.19 -42.43
CA VAL A 25 -29.63 2.17 -42.43
C VAL A 25 -29.08 3.26 -41.50
N GLU A 26 -29.64 4.47 -41.54
CA GLU A 26 -29.26 5.56 -40.62
C GLU A 26 -29.56 5.20 -39.16
N ASN A 27 -30.74 4.61 -38.88
CA ASN A 27 -31.09 4.15 -37.54
C ASN A 27 -30.17 3.03 -37.05
N LYS A 28 -29.76 2.10 -37.93
CA LYS A 28 -28.76 1.07 -37.59
C LYS A 28 -27.41 1.68 -37.24
N ASN A 29 -26.95 2.67 -38.01
CA ASN A 29 -25.68 3.35 -37.74
C ASN A 29 -25.72 4.12 -36.42
N ILE A 30 -26.84 4.82 -36.13
CA ILE A 30 -27.05 5.52 -34.85
C ILE A 30 -27.09 4.54 -33.69
N LEU A 31 -27.75 3.38 -33.85
CA LEU A 31 -27.78 2.31 -32.84
C LEU A 31 -26.40 1.70 -32.60
N GLU A 32 -25.63 1.44 -33.65
CA GLU A 32 -24.26 0.94 -33.54
C GLU A 32 -23.35 1.93 -32.84
N GLU A 33 -23.47 3.21 -33.15
CA GLU A 33 -22.71 4.28 -32.51
C GLU A 33 -23.14 4.49 -31.04
N GLN A 34 -24.43 4.40 -30.75
CA GLN A 34 -24.96 4.42 -29.37
C GLN A 34 -24.49 3.20 -28.57
N VAL A 35 -24.49 2.00 -29.15
CA VAL A 35 -23.96 0.78 -28.51
C VAL A 35 -22.45 0.90 -28.29
N LYS A 36 -21.71 1.49 -29.23
CA LYS A 36 -20.27 1.75 -29.10
C LYS A 36 -19.99 2.77 -28.00
N MET A 37 -20.77 3.84 -27.92
CA MET A 37 -20.72 4.80 -26.81
C MET A 37 -21.10 4.15 -25.48
N HIS A 38 -22.13 3.31 -25.42
CA HIS A 38 -22.52 2.58 -24.21
C HIS A 38 -21.42 1.59 -23.76
N LYS A 39 -20.74 0.92 -24.69
CA LYS A 39 -19.58 0.07 -24.42
C LYS A 39 -18.38 0.87 -23.90
N ILE A 40 -18.14 2.07 -24.44
CA ILE A 40 -17.07 2.97 -23.97
C ILE A 40 -17.40 3.51 -22.58
N TYR A 41 -18.65 3.94 -22.31
CA TYR A 41 -19.09 4.42 -21.01
C TYR A 41 -19.07 3.32 -19.94
N SER A 42 -19.45 2.09 -20.28
CA SER A 42 -19.34 0.95 -19.36
C SER A 42 -17.88 0.55 -19.08
N HIS A 43 -16.99 0.62 -20.07
CA HIS A 43 -15.55 0.46 -19.83
C HIS A 43 -14.93 1.61 -19.04
N LYS A 44 -15.40 2.86 -19.23
CA LYS A 44 -14.94 4.01 -18.44
C LYS A 44 -15.37 3.91 -16.97
N GLN A 45 -16.59 3.44 -16.70
CA GLN A 45 -17.05 3.16 -15.33
C GLN A 45 -16.33 1.98 -14.67
N GLN A 46 -15.81 1.01 -15.44
CA GLN A 46 -14.91 -0.02 -14.91
C GLN A 46 -13.48 0.49 -14.65
N SER A 47 -13.10 1.63 -15.23
CA SER A 47 -11.84 2.34 -14.97
C SER A 47 -11.98 3.48 -13.95
N GLU A 48 -13.13 3.65 -13.33
CA GLU A 48 -13.31 4.55 -12.19
C GLU A 48 -12.87 3.85 -10.92
N ASN A 49 -11.57 3.98 -10.66
CA ASN A 49 -10.86 3.38 -9.56
C ASN A 49 -11.00 1.85 -9.50
N ILE A 50 -9.86 1.17 -9.61
CA ILE A 50 -9.63 -0.10 -8.94
C ILE A 50 -9.58 0.20 -7.41
N PHE A 51 -10.63 0.85 -6.89
CA PHE A 51 -10.97 0.92 -5.48
C PHE A 51 -11.68 -0.38 -5.20
N ILE A 52 -10.88 -1.44 -5.19
CA ILE A 52 -11.27 -2.76 -4.76
C ILE A 52 -11.96 -2.56 -3.39
N LYS A 53 -13.27 -2.82 -3.33
CA LYS A 53 -14.11 -2.86 -2.11
C LYS A 53 -13.61 -3.85 -1.03
N SER A 54 -12.43 -4.47 -1.21
CA SER A 54 -11.81 -5.39 -0.26
C SER A 54 -10.60 -4.81 0.49
N THR A 55 -10.35 -3.49 0.46
CA THR A 55 -9.16 -2.88 1.12
C THR A 55 -9.44 -1.64 1.99
N ASP A 56 -10.58 -1.52 2.67
CA ASP A 56 -10.90 -0.33 3.48
C ASP A 56 -10.09 -0.17 4.78
N ASN A 57 -9.17 -1.09 5.07
CA ASN A 57 -8.40 -1.08 6.32
C ASN A 57 -6.89 -0.89 6.12
N PHE A 58 -6.32 -1.22 4.95
CA PHE A 58 -4.85 -1.14 4.79
C PHE A 58 -4.34 0.30 4.80
N SER A 59 -5.00 1.19 4.05
CA SER A 59 -4.70 2.63 4.08
C SER A 59 -4.83 3.20 5.50
N LYS A 60 -5.86 2.78 6.25
CA LYS A 60 -6.07 3.18 7.65
C LYS A 60 -4.96 2.66 8.56
N PHE A 61 -4.54 1.41 8.44
CA PHE A 61 -3.42 0.86 9.22
C PHE A 61 -2.13 1.65 8.97
N LEU A 62 -1.86 2.01 7.71
CA LEU A 62 -0.72 2.84 7.39
C LEU A 62 -0.84 4.23 8.04
N SER A 63 -2.01 4.87 7.94
CA SER A 63 -2.27 6.16 8.59
C SER A 63 -2.11 6.11 10.12
N TYR A 64 -2.66 5.10 10.79
CA TYR A 64 -2.50 4.92 12.23
C TYR A 64 -1.04 4.68 12.62
N SER A 65 -0.31 3.91 11.82
CA SER A 65 1.11 3.64 12.05
C SER A 65 1.95 4.92 11.98
N SER A 66 1.65 5.80 11.02
CA SER A 66 2.28 7.12 10.90
C SER A 66 1.96 8.03 12.08
N LEU A 67 0.73 8.00 12.59
CA LEU A 67 0.35 8.77 13.77
C LEU A 67 1.14 8.30 15.01
N SER A 68 1.24 6.98 15.24
CA SER A 68 2.04 6.43 16.35
C SER A 68 3.51 6.82 16.28
N VAL A 69 4.08 6.83 15.07
CA VAL A 69 5.44 7.31 14.80
C VAL A 69 5.57 8.78 15.17
N SER A 70 4.69 9.64 14.67
CA SER A 70 4.73 11.08 14.93
C SER A 70 4.67 11.38 16.43
N SER A 71 3.75 10.75 17.15
CA SER A 71 3.66 10.86 18.61
C SER A 71 4.95 10.40 19.30
N THR A 72 5.50 9.24 18.92
CA THR A 72 6.74 8.71 19.51
C THR A 72 7.93 9.65 19.29
N ILE A 73 8.05 10.25 18.11
CA ILE A 73 9.10 11.24 17.81
C ILE A 73 8.95 12.45 18.74
N SER A 74 7.73 12.95 18.90
CA SER A 74 7.47 14.06 19.81
C SER A 74 7.87 13.71 21.25
N LEU A 75 7.39 12.58 21.78
CA LEU A 75 7.73 12.13 23.14
C LEU A 75 9.23 11.89 23.33
N SER A 76 9.95 11.38 22.33
CA SER A 76 11.39 11.11 22.43
C SER A 76 12.26 12.36 22.63
N LYS A 77 11.71 13.55 22.33
CA LYS A 77 12.41 14.83 22.56
C LYS A 77 12.32 15.28 24.02
N TYR A 78 11.26 14.88 24.71
CA TYR A 78 10.89 15.42 26.02
C TYR A 78 11.00 14.40 27.15
N CYS A 79 10.73 13.13 26.86
CA CYS A 79 10.75 12.03 27.81
C CYS A 79 11.94 11.09 27.55
N PHE A 80 12.38 10.38 28.60
CA PHE A 80 13.25 9.24 28.43
C PHE A 80 12.52 8.09 27.68
N THR A 81 13.10 7.65 26.57
CA THR A 81 12.62 6.50 25.78
C THR A 81 13.68 5.41 25.73
N ILE A 82 13.25 4.14 25.80
CA ILE A 82 14.09 2.95 25.67
C ILE A 82 13.30 1.80 25.07
N SER A 83 13.92 1.04 24.17
CA SER A 83 13.34 -0.15 23.54
C SER A 83 14.09 -1.42 23.96
N LEU A 84 13.34 -2.43 24.40
CA LEU A 84 13.85 -3.79 24.62
C LEU A 84 13.23 -4.74 23.60
N ILE A 85 14.03 -5.27 22.67
CA ILE A 85 13.58 -6.24 21.67
C ILE A 85 14.03 -7.65 22.09
N LEU A 86 13.06 -8.46 22.49
CA LEU A 86 13.29 -9.84 22.98
C LEU A 86 13.23 -10.90 21.89
N ASN A 87 12.29 -10.77 20.94
CA ASN A 87 12.16 -11.68 19.80
C ASN A 87 12.54 -10.94 18.52
N HIS A 88 11.60 -10.33 17.81
CA HIS A 88 11.88 -9.70 16.53
C HIS A 88 11.03 -8.45 16.37
N SER A 89 11.57 -7.46 15.67
CA SER A 89 10.83 -6.26 15.30
C SER A 89 10.97 -6.05 13.80
N ILE A 90 9.83 -5.99 13.10
CA ILE A 90 9.78 -5.86 11.64
C ILE A 90 8.93 -4.65 11.23
N GLY A 91 9.30 -3.98 10.15
CA GLY A 91 8.51 -2.91 9.53
C GLY A 91 8.39 -1.69 10.44
N ILE A 92 7.17 -1.20 10.66
CA ILE A 92 6.93 -0.01 11.49
C ILE A 92 7.44 -0.19 12.93
N GLY A 93 7.37 -1.39 13.49
CA GLY A 93 7.90 -1.67 14.82
C GLY A 93 9.42 -1.47 14.90
N ALA A 94 10.14 -1.89 13.85
CA ALA A 94 11.58 -1.69 13.77
C ALA A 94 11.90 -0.19 13.68
N TYR A 95 11.11 0.55 12.91
CA TYR A 95 11.25 2.00 12.79
C TYR A 95 11.00 2.73 14.12
N LEU A 96 9.94 2.39 14.85
CA LEU A 96 9.64 2.95 16.17
C LEU A 96 10.77 2.73 17.16
N ASN A 97 11.37 1.53 17.18
CA ASN A 97 12.49 1.23 18.06
C ASN A 97 13.72 2.08 17.73
N ILE A 98 14.01 2.31 16.45
CA ILE A 98 15.10 3.19 16.01
C ILE A 98 14.87 4.64 16.48
N LEU A 99 13.63 5.13 16.39
CA LEU A 99 13.28 6.49 16.80
C LEU A 99 13.43 6.72 18.31
N GLN A 100 13.30 5.67 19.13
CA GLN A 100 13.46 5.76 20.58
C GLN A 100 14.93 5.94 21.02
N LYS A 101 15.89 5.92 20.08
CA LYS A 101 17.33 6.19 20.23
C LYS A 101 18.12 5.30 21.20
N ARG A 102 17.47 4.53 22.08
CA ARG A 102 18.11 3.66 23.07
C ARG A 102 17.56 2.26 22.91
N ILE A 103 18.40 1.33 22.47
CA ILE A 103 17.95 0.00 22.07
C ILE A 103 18.79 -1.07 22.75
N ILE A 104 18.09 -1.97 23.44
CA ILE A 104 18.62 -3.23 23.96
C ILE A 104 18.06 -4.36 23.09
N LEU A 105 18.95 -5.11 22.44
CA LEU A 105 18.57 -6.20 21.54
C LEU A 105 19.05 -7.54 22.09
N ASN A 106 18.16 -8.52 22.11
CA ASN A 106 18.49 -9.88 22.52
C ASN A 106 19.35 -10.62 21.47
N ASN A 107 20.15 -11.59 21.93
CA ASN A 107 21.17 -12.26 21.12
C ASN A 107 20.64 -12.89 19.83
N ASN A 108 19.47 -13.52 19.93
CA ASN A 108 18.85 -14.28 18.85
C ASN A 108 17.72 -13.48 18.17
N SER A 109 17.77 -12.16 18.31
CA SER A 109 16.76 -11.23 17.82
C SER A 109 17.24 -10.46 16.62
N PHE A 110 16.28 -9.91 15.87
CA PHE A 110 16.58 -9.02 14.76
C PHE A 110 15.62 -7.85 14.69
N LEU A 111 16.12 -6.73 14.17
CA LEU A 111 15.38 -5.50 13.90
C LEU A 111 15.59 -5.14 12.43
N LEU A 112 14.51 -5.17 11.64
CA LEU A 112 14.55 -5.09 10.17
C LEU A 112 13.32 -4.40 9.58
N LEU A 113 13.43 -3.77 8.42
CA LEU A 113 12.26 -3.29 7.67
C LEU A 113 11.65 -4.38 6.79
N THR A 114 12.50 -5.22 6.19
CA THR A 114 12.11 -6.24 5.22
C THR A 114 12.87 -7.53 5.50
N GLY A 115 12.21 -8.68 5.33
CA GLY A 115 12.83 -9.98 5.54
C GLY A 115 13.80 -10.39 4.42
N TYR A 116 14.79 -11.22 4.76
CA TYR A 116 15.85 -11.65 3.84
C TYR A 116 15.33 -12.33 2.57
N LYS A 117 14.23 -13.10 2.64
CA LYS A 117 13.63 -13.78 1.47
C LYS A 117 13.15 -12.79 0.42
N SER A 118 12.45 -11.74 0.85
CA SER A 118 11.96 -10.68 -0.04
C SER A 118 13.14 -9.91 -0.63
N LEU A 119 14.16 -9.63 0.18
CA LEU A 119 15.35 -8.90 -0.26
C LEU A 119 16.16 -9.71 -1.29
N ASN A 120 16.36 -11.01 -1.06
CA ASN A 120 17.04 -11.91 -2.00
C ASN A 120 16.31 -11.93 -3.35
N LYS A 121 14.97 -11.98 -3.34
CA LYS A 121 14.16 -11.98 -4.56
C LYS A 121 14.24 -10.65 -5.32
N LEU A 122 14.38 -9.52 -4.61
CA LEU A 122 14.43 -8.19 -5.21
C LEU A 122 15.83 -7.81 -5.71
N LEU A 123 16.87 -8.17 -4.96
CA LEU A 123 18.25 -7.73 -5.19
C LEU A 123 19.17 -8.84 -5.72
N ASN A 124 18.65 -10.06 -5.97
CA ASN A 124 19.44 -11.23 -6.35
C ASN A 124 20.62 -11.51 -5.41
N THR A 125 20.40 -11.30 -4.11
CA THR A 125 21.38 -11.56 -3.05
C THR A 125 21.14 -12.92 -2.40
N ASN A 126 22.16 -13.45 -1.69
CA ASN A 126 22.15 -14.78 -1.10
C ASN A 126 22.20 -14.75 0.44
N TYR A 127 21.43 -13.86 1.07
CA TYR A 127 21.31 -13.88 2.53
C TYR A 127 20.67 -15.19 2.99
N LYS A 128 21.19 -15.80 4.05
CA LYS A 128 20.70 -17.09 4.57
C LYS A 128 19.67 -16.92 5.69
N ASN A 129 19.76 -15.84 6.46
CA ASN A 129 18.88 -15.58 7.59
C ASN A 129 18.69 -14.07 7.83
N ASN A 130 17.71 -13.72 8.66
CA ASN A 130 17.44 -12.33 9.06
C ASN A 130 18.52 -11.76 10.00
N LEU A 131 19.22 -12.60 10.76
CA LEU A 131 20.28 -12.16 11.68
C LEU A 131 21.48 -11.54 10.94
N GLN A 132 21.74 -11.97 9.70
CA GLN A 132 22.75 -11.39 8.82
C GLN A 132 22.41 -9.98 8.34
N LEU A 133 21.15 -9.58 8.39
CA LEU A 133 20.70 -8.27 7.95
C LEU A 133 20.48 -7.31 9.12
N GLY A 134 19.98 -7.81 10.24
CA GLY A 134 19.51 -6.96 11.35
C GLY A 134 19.66 -7.61 12.71
N GLY A 135 20.55 -8.59 12.82
CA GLY A 135 20.97 -9.11 14.11
C GLY A 135 21.87 -8.11 14.84
N TYR A 136 22.12 -8.37 16.12
CA TYR A 136 22.95 -7.51 16.97
C TYR A 136 24.32 -7.19 16.37
N ASN A 137 25.02 -8.18 15.78
CA ASN A 137 26.37 -7.96 15.25
C ASN A 137 26.41 -6.94 14.11
N VAL A 138 25.33 -6.86 13.31
CA VAL A 138 25.21 -5.88 12.23
C VAL A 138 24.87 -4.52 12.83
N LEU A 139 23.82 -4.45 13.66
CA LEU A 139 23.31 -3.20 14.20
C LEU A 139 24.20 -2.55 15.26
N LYS A 140 25.09 -3.31 15.90
CA LYS A 140 26.12 -2.78 16.79
C LYS A 140 27.16 -1.98 16.01
N ASN A 141 27.58 -2.47 14.84
CA ASN A 141 28.60 -1.80 14.03
C ASN A 141 28.11 -0.44 13.53
N GLU A 142 26.82 -0.35 13.18
CA GLU A 142 26.15 0.90 12.80
C GLU A 142 25.80 1.80 14.00
N GLY A 143 26.04 1.38 15.24
CA GLY A 143 25.70 2.15 16.44
C GLY A 143 24.19 2.27 16.73
N THR A 144 23.34 1.54 16.00
CA THR A 144 21.88 1.57 16.22
C THR A 144 21.49 0.91 17.54
N VAL A 145 22.15 -0.20 17.89
CA VAL A 145 21.92 -0.95 19.13
C VAL A 145 23.01 -0.67 20.14
N HIS A 146 22.60 -0.34 21.37
CA HIS A 146 23.49 0.12 22.42
C HIS A 146 23.92 -1.01 23.35
N ARG A 147 23.01 -1.96 23.62
CA ARG A 147 23.26 -3.07 24.56
C ARG A 147 22.74 -4.39 23.99
N ARG A 148 23.47 -5.45 24.33
CA ARG A 148 23.11 -6.83 24.03
C ARG A 148 22.48 -7.45 25.27
N SER A 149 21.34 -8.10 25.13
CA SER A 149 20.79 -8.95 26.20
C SER A 149 20.95 -10.43 25.85
N VAL A 150 21.40 -11.22 26.82
CA VAL A 150 21.58 -12.68 26.64
C VAL A 150 20.26 -13.43 26.80
N ASN A 151 19.39 -12.92 27.67
CA ASN A 151 18.06 -13.46 27.95
C ASN A 151 17.10 -12.31 28.35
N SER A 152 15.82 -12.62 28.46
CA SER A 152 14.78 -11.62 28.79
C SER A 152 15.02 -10.97 30.15
N TYR A 153 15.46 -11.73 31.15
CA TYR A 153 15.77 -11.22 32.48
C TYR A 153 16.90 -10.17 32.46
N HIS A 154 18.00 -10.46 31.78
CA HIS A 154 19.12 -9.53 31.59
C HIS A 154 18.67 -8.27 30.83
N GLY A 155 17.81 -8.44 29.82
CA GLY A 155 17.23 -7.31 29.10
C GLY A 155 16.46 -6.36 30.01
N ILE A 156 15.57 -6.90 30.85
CA ILE A 156 14.79 -6.11 31.82
C ILE A 156 15.71 -5.44 32.85
N LYS A 157 16.71 -6.16 33.35
CA LYS A 157 17.69 -5.60 34.31
C LYS A 157 18.44 -4.40 33.71
N GLU A 158 18.87 -4.49 32.46
CA GLU A 158 19.50 -3.38 31.74
C GLU A 158 18.54 -2.20 31.56
N VAL A 159 17.26 -2.44 31.24
CA VAL A 159 16.25 -1.37 31.17
C VAL A 159 16.17 -0.62 32.50
N PHE A 160 16.04 -1.33 33.62
CA PHE A 160 15.98 -0.71 34.94
C PHE A 160 17.25 0.07 35.28
N LEU A 161 18.42 -0.49 34.95
CA LEU A 161 19.69 0.20 35.17
C LEU A 161 19.72 1.54 34.42
N TRP A 162 19.29 1.56 33.17
CA TRP A 162 19.23 2.78 32.36
C TRP A 162 18.24 3.80 32.92
N MET A 163 17.09 3.34 33.42
CA MET A 163 16.10 4.20 34.06
C MET A 163 16.64 4.85 35.33
N ILE A 164 17.39 4.11 36.16
CA ILE A 164 17.97 4.65 37.41
C ILE A 164 18.93 5.82 37.12
N TYR A 165 19.69 5.74 36.02
CA TYR A 165 20.60 6.82 35.61
C TYR A 165 19.93 7.96 34.84
N SER A 166 18.66 7.81 34.47
CA SER A 166 17.95 8.81 33.67
C SER A 166 17.09 9.70 34.56
N THR A 167 17.08 10.99 34.29
CA THR A 167 16.19 11.93 34.98
C THR A 167 14.75 11.67 34.53
N PHE A 168 13.82 11.54 35.48
CA PHE A 168 12.41 11.23 35.22
C PHE A 168 11.57 12.40 34.68
N ASP A 169 12.16 13.59 34.53
CA ASP A 169 11.44 14.76 34.08
C ASP A 169 11.12 14.66 32.58
N CYS A 170 9.85 14.39 32.28
CA CYS A 170 9.31 14.64 30.96
C CYS A 170 8.76 16.07 30.92
N LYS A 171 9.48 16.98 30.24
CA LYS A 171 9.07 18.37 30.08
C LYS A 171 7.97 18.45 29.00
N THR A 172 6.72 18.60 29.42
CA THR A 172 5.58 18.87 28.51
C THR A 172 5.62 20.28 27.97
#